data_AF-A0A931SHW8-F1
#
_entry.id   AF-A0A931SHW8-F1
#
_cell.length_a   1.000
_cell.length_b   1.000
_cell.length_c   1.000
_cell.angle_alpha   90.00
_cell.angle_beta   90.00
_cell.angle_gamma   90.00
#
_symmetry.space_group_name_H-M   'P 1'
#
loop_
_entity.id
_entity.type
_entity.pdbx_description
1 polymer ?
#
loop_
_entity_poly.entity_id
_entity_poly.type
_entity_poly.pdbx_seq_one_letter_code
_entity_poly.pdbx_strand_id
1 'polypeptide(L)' 'MSRNKYGARVFLMGEDVVVVKQTVKSGSGYTADYRVKDPYKDQRLVKLNDDAGIATAIRDALSGNLKK' A
#
# COMPACT_ATOMS: atom_id res chain seq x y z
N MET A 1 -15.44 13.74 -0.44
CA MET A 1 -14.40 12.82 -0.96
C MET A 1 -14.74 11.40 -0.50
N SER A 2 -14.68 10.40 -1.39
CA SER A 2 -14.91 8.98 -1.02
C SER A 2 -13.92 8.57 0.07
N ARG A 3 -14.44 8.12 1.23
CA ARG A 3 -13.66 7.73 2.42
C ARG A 3 -12.71 6.55 2.20
N ASN A 4 -12.79 5.84 1.06
CA ASN A 4 -12.04 4.61 0.78
C ASN A 4 -11.44 4.64 -0.64
N LYS A 5 -10.76 5.72 -1.03
CA LYS A 5 -10.14 5.84 -2.36
C LYS A 5 -8.85 5.04 -2.48
N TYR A 6 -8.05 4.95 -1.42
CA TYR A 6 -6.73 4.33 -1.43
C TYR A 6 -6.72 3.04 -0.62
N GLY A 7 -5.84 2.13 -0.99
CA GLY A 7 -5.64 0.84 -0.34
C GLY A 7 -4.16 0.50 -0.23
N ALA A 8 -3.86 -0.62 0.44
CA ALA A 8 -2.51 -1.18 0.52
C ALA A 8 -2.52 -2.62 0.01
N ARG A 9 -1.50 -3.01 -0.75
CA ARG A 9 -1.15 -4.43 -0.97
C ARG A 9 0.20 -4.67 -0.33
N VAL A 10 0.30 -5.75 0.44
CA VAL A 10 1.50 -6.14 1.18
C VAL A 10 2.01 -7.43 0.58
N PHE A 11 3.28 -7.46 0.23
CA PHE A 11 3.97 -8.62 -0.32
C PHE A 11 5.18 -8.93 0.53
N LEU A 12 5.48 -10.21 0.71
CA LEU A 12 6.79 -10.64 1.17
C LEU A 12 7.70 -10.80 -0.06
N MET A 13 8.92 -10.24 0.00
CA MET A 13 9.93 -10.31 -1.04
C MET A 13 11.19 -10.92 -0.43
N GLY A 14 11.58 -12.10 -0.92
CA GLY A 14 12.62 -12.88 -0.27
C GLY A 14 12.19 -13.35 1.12
N GLU A 15 13.15 -13.39 2.06
CA GLU A 15 12.91 -13.90 3.41
C GLU A 15 12.78 -12.78 4.47
N ASP A 16 13.23 -11.56 4.17
CA ASP A 16 13.40 -10.50 5.17
C ASP A 16 12.86 -9.13 4.76
N VAL A 17 12.27 -8.99 3.56
CA VAL A 17 11.73 -7.72 3.07
C VAL A 17 10.23 -7.80 2.85
N VAL A 18 9.51 -6.81 3.38
CA VAL A 18 8.10 -6.55 3.10
C VAL A 18 8.01 -5.38 2.13
N VAL A 19 7.26 -5.57 1.05
CA VAL A 19 6.94 -4.53 0.07
C VAL A 19 5.49 -4.12 0.24
N VAL A 20 5.28 -2.86 0.63
CA VAL A 20 3.95 -2.25 0.67
C VAL A 20 3.76 -1.43 -0.60
N LYS A 21 2.68 -1.65 -1.34
CA LYS A 21 2.30 -0.87 -2.53
C LYS A 21 0.99 -0.14 -2.30
N GLN A 22 0.90 1.10 -2.76
CA GLN A 22 -0.33 1.88 -2.73
C GLN A 22 -1.25 1.46 -3.87
N THR A 23 -2.52 1.28 -3.55
CA THR A 23 -3.57 1.01 -4.52
C THR A 23 -4.60 2.12 -4.54
N VAL A 24 -5.30 2.25 -5.66
CA VAL A 24 -6.42 3.16 -5.87
C VAL A 24 -7.63 2.34 -6.28
N LYS A 25 -8.76 2.65 -5.67
CA LYS A 25 -10.06 2.08 -6.01
C LYS A 25 -10.50 2.53 -7.39
N SER A 26 -10.76 1.58 -8.29
CA SER A 26 -11.25 1.81 -9.64
C SER A 26 -12.76 1.62 -9.69
N GLY A 27 -13.52 2.64 -9.27
CA GLY A 27 -14.99 2.65 -9.30
C GLY A 27 -15.62 3.09 -7.97
N SER A 28 -16.95 3.20 -7.95
CA SER A 28 -17.73 3.69 -6.81
C SER A 28 -18.34 2.59 -5.93
N GLY A 29 -18.45 1.35 -6.44
CA GLY A 29 -19.07 0.23 -5.73
C GLY A 29 -18.23 -0.31 -4.57
N TYR A 30 -18.87 -0.96 -3.59
CA TYR A 30 -18.17 -1.54 -2.44
C TYR A 30 -17.18 -2.64 -2.84
N THR A 31 -17.52 -3.38 -3.90
CA THR A 31 -16.71 -4.44 -4.53
C THR A 31 -15.72 -3.93 -5.58
N ALA A 32 -15.62 -2.61 -5.79
CA ALA A 32 -14.76 -2.09 -6.84
C ALA A 32 -13.27 -2.38 -6.54
N ASP A 33 -12.56 -2.82 -7.56
CA ASP A 33 -11.19 -3.30 -7.44
C ASP A 33 -10.22 -2.20 -7.00
N TYR A 34 -9.23 -2.60 -6.19
CA TYR A 34 -8.07 -1.80 -5.87
C TYR A 34 -6.90 -2.20 -6.77
N ARG A 35 -6.48 -1.26 -7.62
CA ARG A 35 -5.36 -1.43 -8.56
C ARG A 35 -4.14 -0.68 -8.04
N VAL A 36 -2.95 -1.24 -8.23
CA VAL A 36 -1.70 -0.54 -7.88
C VAL A 36 -1.63 0.74 -8.71
N LYS A 37 -1.42 1.89 -8.04
CA LYS A 37 -1.45 3.21 -8.70
C LYS A 37 -0.26 3.37 -9.65
N ASP A 38 0.95 3.21 -9.11
CA ASP A 38 2.20 3.15 -9.85
C ASP A 38 3.07 2.05 -9.21
N PRO A 39 3.41 0.97 -9.95
CA PRO A 39 4.10 -0.19 -9.38
C PRO A 39 5.55 0.07 -8.96
N TYR A 40 6.16 1.20 -9.38
CA TYR A 40 7.56 1.53 -9.13
C TYR A 40 7.74 2.77 -8.25
N LYS A 41 6.80 3.72 -8.28
CA LYS A 41 6.88 4.98 -7.52
C LYS A 41 6.14 4.94 -6.18
N ASP A 42 5.02 4.23 -6.11
CA ASP A 42 4.17 4.21 -4.93
C ASP A 42 4.35 2.89 -4.16
N GLN A 43 5.59 2.60 -3.76
CA GLN A 43 5.94 1.44 -2.94
C GLN A 43 6.96 1.79 -1.87
N ARG A 44 6.94 1.06 -0.75
CA ARG A 44 7.93 1.14 0.33
C ARG A 44 8.43 -0.25 0.68
N LEU A 45 9.75 -0.38 0.83
CA LEU A 45 10.42 -1.59 1.27
C LEU A 45 10.74 -1.43 2.75
N VAL A 46 10.36 -2.42 3.55
CA VAL A 46 10.57 -2.43 5.00
C VAL A 46 11.14 -3.79 5.39
N LYS A 47 11.99 -3.85 6.41
CA LYS A 47 12.44 -5.14 6.95
C LYS A 47 11.27 -5.87 7.61
N LEU A 48 11.21 -7.18 7.46
CA LEU A 48 10.12 -8.01 8.00
C LEU A 48 9.98 -7.89 9.52
N ASN A 49 11.09 -7.64 10.24
CA ASN A 49 11.10 -7.48 11.69
C ASN A 49 10.86 -6.04 12.18
N ASP A 50 10.58 -5.10 11.27
CA ASP A 50 10.26 -3.71 11.60
C ASP A 50 8.74 -3.48 11.54
N ASP A 51 8.03 -4.01 12.55
CA ASP A 51 6.57 -3.90 12.66
C ASP A 51 6.08 -2.45 12.61
N ALA A 52 6.83 -1.53 13.23
CA ALA A 52 6.51 -0.10 13.25
C ALA A 52 6.63 0.51 11.85
N GLY A 53 7.69 0.15 11.11
CA GLY A 53 7.87 0.54 9.72
C GLY A 53 6.77 -0.02 8.81
N ILE A 54 6.40 -1.29 8.98
CA ILE A 54 5.33 -1.94 8.19
C ILE A 54 3.99 -1.24 8.45
N ALA A 55 3.65 -1.03 9.73
CA ALA A 55 2.41 -0.35 10.10
C ALA A 55 2.36 1.09 9.56
N THR A 56 3.48 1.81 9.60
CA THR A 56 3.59 3.17 9.04
C THR A 56 3.39 3.15 7.53
N ALA A 57 4.06 2.25 6.81
CA ALA A 57 3.91 2.11 5.36
C ALA A 57 2.46 1.78 4.96
N ILE A 58 1.76 0.93 5.73
CA ILE A 58 0.34 0.62 5.48
C ILE A 58 -0.53 1.88 5.68
N ARG A 59 -0.34 2.63 6.77
CA ARG A 59 -1.10 3.87 7.03
C ARG A 59 -0.87 4.90 5.93
N ASP A 60 0.37 5.08 5.50
CA ASP A 60 0.73 6.00 4.41
C ASP A 60 0.01 5.61 3.12
N ALA A 61 0.01 4.33 2.76
CA ALA A 61 -0.71 3.80 1.59
C ALA A 61 -2.22 4.02 1.66
N LEU A 62 -2.85 3.75 2.80
CA LEU A 62 -4.29 3.99 3.00
C LEU A 62 -4.67 5.47 2.94
N SER A 63 -3.74 6.37 3.28
CA SER A 63 -3.95 7.82 3.18
C SER A 63 -3.64 8.42 1.81
N GLY A 64 -3.11 7.63 0.87
CA GLY A 64 -2.68 8.13 -0.44
C GLY A 64 -1.32 8.83 -0.45
N ASN A 65 -0.55 8.70 0.64
CA ASN A 65 0.72 9.40 0.87
C ASN A 65 1.93 8.46 0.88
N LEU A 66 1.82 7.22 0.38
CA LEU A 66 2.96 6.31 0.32
C LEU A 66 4.03 6.90 -0.59
N LYS A 67 5.18 7.21 0.01
CA LYS A 67 6.40 7.67 -0.68
C LYS A 67 7.48 6.60 -0.57
N LYS A 68 8.41 6.65 -1.52
CA LYS A 68 9.56 5.75 -1.61
C LYS A 68 10.49 5.88 -0.42
#